data_AF-A0A2E6YSC0-F1
#
_entry.id   AF-A0A2E6YSC0-F1
#
_cell.length_a   1.000
_cell.length_b   1.000
_cell.length_c   1.000
_cell.angle_alpha   90.00
_cell.angle_beta   90.00
_cell.angle_gamma   90.00
#
_symmetry.space_group_name_H-M   'P 1'
#
loop_
_entity.id
_entity.type
_entity.pdbx_description
1 polymer ?
#
loop_
_entity_poly.entity_id
_entity_poly.type
_entity_poly.pdbx_seq_one_letter_code
_entity_poly.pdbx_strand_id
1 'polypeptide(L)'
;MALLLLPAVAGASAIFEFEGHTYRIVTDTADWETAGLNASEMSLNGQAGYLVRIDSQRENTALIEALAAHLTAEQLETSVPDDGSGVPFVWLGASDVAQEGTWTWSNNGDQFWEGDFNGTPKNGLYSNWGVQPDSASGAEDGAAIGLGDWPEPFYDLGAMGEWNDLDVDSALIYVVEFDGVSDLEIAIDQPIRNAVHSGIGMVRGWAVSSEPIERVEVYIDGTYRFDVPHGDRRNELVKRFPNNGQAGQSGFSSAFNWNQLGSGQHEITVRAIDSFGSTAERTFNFAVTTFDKGFIKARDVFELGWSSISGLGDSFIIRGALIDGAYYDISVQWQPRSQNFEIVGIRNLSAGE
;
A
#
# COMPACT_ATOMS: atom_id res chain seq x y z
N MET A 1 -9.08 -16.24 -4.67
CA MET A 1 -9.15 -14.94 -3.97
C MET A 1 -8.87 -13.89 -5.03
N ALA A 2 -9.68 -12.85 -5.16
CA ALA A 2 -9.53 -11.87 -6.25
C ALA A 2 -8.38 -10.92 -5.92
N LEU A 3 -7.50 -10.69 -6.89
CA LEU A 3 -6.44 -9.68 -6.84
C LEU A 3 -7.11 -8.32 -6.58
N LEU A 4 -6.78 -7.67 -5.46
CA LEU A 4 -7.30 -6.34 -5.14
C LEU A 4 -6.47 -5.30 -5.89
N LEU A 5 -6.74 -5.13 -7.19
CA LEU A 5 -6.11 -4.10 -8.00
C LEU A 5 -6.73 -2.75 -7.65
N LEU A 6 -6.03 -1.95 -6.85
CA LEU A 6 -6.28 -0.52 -6.74
C LEU A 6 -5.87 0.15 -8.06
N PRO A 7 -6.60 1.19 -8.53
CA PRO A 7 -6.21 1.92 -9.73
C PRO A 7 -4.79 2.48 -9.56
N ALA A 8 -3.92 2.18 -10.53
CA ALA A 8 -2.54 2.66 -10.53
C ALA A 8 -2.53 4.19 -10.55
N VAL A 9 -2.10 4.79 -9.43
CA VAL A 9 -1.70 6.19 -9.35
C VAL A 9 -0.24 6.25 -9.80
N ALA A 10 0.18 7.32 -10.48
CA ALA A 10 1.60 7.57 -10.73
C ALA A 10 2.37 7.51 -9.40
N GLY A 11 3.31 6.57 -9.27
CA GLY A 11 4.00 6.26 -8.01
C GLY A 11 3.34 5.16 -7.15
N ALA A 12 2.44 4.35 -7.71
CA ALA A 12 2.00 3.11 -7.08
C ALA A 12 3.22 2.21 -6.82
N SER A 13 3.33 1.74 -5.58
CA SER A 13 4.39 0.82 -5.15
C SER A 13 4.38 -0.42 -6.05
N ALA A 14 5.52 -0.82 -6.60
CA ALA A 14 5.66 -1.98 -7.47
C ALA A 14 5.64 -3.28 -6.65
N ILE A 15 4.66 -3.40 -5.74
CA ILE A 15 4.53 -4.45 -4.75
C ILE A 15 3.12 -5.06 -4.84
N PHE A 16 3.04 -6.38 -4.76
CA PHE A 16 1.78 -7.10 -4.65
C PHE A 16 1.88 -8.28 -3.68
N GLU A 17 0.74 -8.80 -3.25
CA GLU A 17 0.65 -9.96 -2.36
C GLU A 17 -0.05 -11.12 -3.06
N PHE A 18 0.48 -12.32 -2.89
CA PHE A 18 -0.16 -13.56 -3.35
C PHE A 18 0.08 -14.68 -2.32
N GLU A 19 -1.00 -15.38 -1.93
CA GLU A 19 -0.98 -16.53 -1.01
C GLU A 19 -0.15 -16.36 0.30
N GLY A 20 -0.03 -15.13 0.81
CA GLY A 20 0.68 -14.84 2.05
C GLY A 20 2.15 -14.43 1.87
N HIS A 21 2.60 -14.30 0.62
CA HIS A 21 3.89 -13.79 0.21
C HIS A 21 3.74 -12.39 -0.36
N THR A 22 4.81 -11.61 -0.27
CA THR A 22 4.92 -10.27 -0.84
C THR A 22 5.96 -10.29 -1.94
N TYR A 23 5.66 -9.61 -3.05
CA TYR A 23 6.50 -9.57 -4.23
C TYR A 23 6.80 -8.13 -4.56
N ARG A 24 8.05 -7.84 -4.95
CA ARG A 24 8.49 -6.52 -5.41
C ARG A 24 9.06 -6.65 -6.81
N ILE A 25 8.52 -5.88 -7.74
CA ILE A 25 9.04 -5.74 -9.11
C ILE A 25 10.17 -4.70 -9.07
N VAL A 26 11.36 -5.10 -9.52
CA VAL A 26 12.52 -4.21 -9.61
C VAL A 26 12.80 -3.92 -11.08
N THR A 27 12.61 -2.65 -11.46
CA THR A 27 12.66 -2.22 -12.86
C THR A 27 14.05 -1.88 -13.36
N ASP A 28 15.02 -1.75 -12.45
CA ASP A 28 16.43 -1.68 -12.82
C ASP A 28 16.88 -3.08 -13.28
N THR A 29 17.49 -3.15 -14.45
CA THR A 29 17.94 -4.42 -15.03
C THR A 29 19.26 -4.88 -14.42
N ALA A 30 19.40 -6.17 -14.20
CA ALA A 30 20.64 -6.79 -13.72
C ALA A 30 20.83 -8.19 -14.33
N ASP A 31 22.08 -8.65 -14.36
CA ASP A 31 22.38 -10.08 -14.55
C ASP A 31 21.78 -10.92 -13.40
N TRP A 32 21.63 -12.22 -13.61
CA TRP A 32 20.93 -13.11 -12.68
C TRP A 32 21.58 -13.16 -11.30
N GLU A 33 22.92 -13.19 -11.24
CA GLU A 33 23.67 -13.22 -9.97
C GLU A 33 23.50 -11.91 -9.19
N THR A 34 23.65 -10.77 -9.85
CA THR A 34 23.46 -9.43 -9.26
C THR A 34 22.02 -9.22 -8.80
N ALA A 35 21.04 -9.67 -9.59
CA ALA A 35 19.63 -9.63 -9.22
C ALA A 35 19.36 -10.45 -7.95
N GLY A 36 19.95 -11.64 -7.84
CA GLY A 36 19.90 -12.49 -6.64
C GLY A 36 20.54 -11.83 -5.41
N LEU A 37 21.69 -11.19 -5.57
CA LEU A 37 22.34 -10.44 -4.49
C LEU A 37 21.47 -9.27 -4.03
N ASN A 38 20.98 -8.45 -4.95
CA ASN A 38 20.09 -7.32 -4.64
C ASN A 38 18.82 -7.79 -3.92
N ALA A 39 18.22 -8.91 -4.35
CA ALA A 39 17.07 -9.52 -3.70
C ALA A 39 17.37 -9.86 -2.23
N SER A 40 18.53 -10.46 -1.95
CA SER A 40 18.95 -10.87 -0.61
C SER A 40 19.31 -9.71 0.33
N GLU A 41 19.65 -8.54 -0.22
CA GLU A 41 19.90 -7.33 0.56
C GLU A 41 18.61 -6.61 0.97
N MET A 42 17.50 -6.86 0.26
CA MET A 42 16.20 -6.36 0.66
C MET A 42 15.64 -7.16 1.83
N SER A 43 14.87 -6.50 2.70
CA SER A 43 14.15 -7.18 3.78
C SER A 43 12.72 -6.68 3.93
N LEU A 44 11.85 -7.58 4.35
CA LEU A 44 10.49 -7.27 4.82
C LEU A 44 10.31 -7.93 6.19
N ASN A 45 9.92 -7.17 7.20
CA ASN A 45 9.74 -7.67 8.58
C ASN A 45 11.00 -8.36 9.14
N GLY A 46 12.19 -7.96 8.66
CA GLY A 46 13.47 -8.56 9.02
C GLY A 46 13.78 -9.90 8.33
N GLN A 47 12.98 -10.36 7.38
CA GLN A 47 13.29 -11.51 6.52
C GLN A 47 13.86 -11.02 5.20
N ALA A 48 14.97 -11.63 4.76
CA ALA A 48 15.59 -11.31 3.47
C ALA A 48 14.71 -11.78 2.31
N GLY A 49 14.75 -11.03 1.20
CA GLY A 49 14.10 -11.43 -0.04
C GLY A 49 14.93 -12.43 -0.85
N TYR A 50 14.32 -13.00 -1.88
CA TYR A 50 14.96 -13.86 -2.86
C TYR A 50 14.32 -13.67 -4.24
N LEU A 51 14.99 -14.05 -5.33
CA LEU A 51 14.37 -14.02 -6.65
C LEU A 51 13.17 -14.97 -6.70
N VAL A 52 12.07 -14.48 -7.28
CA VAL A 52 10.76 -15.11 -7.18
C VAL A 52 10.77 -16.60 -7.54
N ARG A 53 10.09 -17.39 -6.71
CA ARG A 53 9.77 -18.78 -6.96
C ARG A 53 8.32 -18.89 -7.43
N ILE A 54 8.04 -19.85 -8.30
CA ILE A 54 6.67 -20.08 -8.79
C ILE A 54 6.30 -21.55 -8.58
N ASP A 55 5.36 -21.79 -7.66
CA ASP A 55 4.90 -23.11 -7.26
C ASP A 55 3.52 -23.48 -7.84
N SER A 56 2.85 -22.55 -8.56
CA SER A 56 1.57 -22.86 -9.20
C SER A 56 1.23 -22.01 -10.42
N GLN A 57 0.31 -22.52 -11.26
CA GLN A 57 -0.28 -21.76 -12.36
C GLN A 57 -0.95 -20.46 -11.89
N ARG A 58 -1.59 -20.47 -10.71
CA ARG A 58 -2.27 -19.27 -10.19
C ARG A 58 -1.29 -18.18 -9.80
N GLU A 59 -0.15 -18.57 -9.25
CA GLU A 59 0.95 -17.67 -8.93
C GLU A 59 1.60 -17.11 -10.21
N ASN A 60 1.88 -17.97 -11.20
CA ASN A 60 2.38 -17.56 -12.50
C ASN A 60 1.48 -16.51 -13.15
N THR A 61 0.16 -16.72 -13.13
CA THR A 61 -0.82 -15.75 -13.63
C THR A 61 -0.82 -14.47 -12.80
N ALA A 62 -0.78 -14.54 -11.47
CA ALA A 62 -0.75 -13.36 -10.62
C ALA A 62 0.50 -12.49 -10.87
N LEU A 63 1.66 -13.13 -11.10
CA LEU A 63 2.89 -12.45 -11.46
C LEU A 63 2.76 -11.69 -12.79
N ILE A 64 2.21 -12.33 -13.83
CA ILE A 64 1.97 -11.68 -15.13
C ILE A 64 0.98 -10.52 -15.02
N GLU A 65 -0.12 -10.69 -14.28
CA GLU A 65 -1.09 -9.62 -14.06
C GLU A 65 -0.46 -8.43 -13.32
N ALA A 66 0.40 -8.69 -12.33
CA ALA A 66 1.12 -7.65 -11.61
C ALA A 66 2.15 -6.93 -12.49
N LEU A 67 2.94 -7.67 -13.28
CA LEU A 67 3.91 -7.08 -14.21
C LEU A 67 3.22 -6.21 -15.26
N ALA A 68 2.12 -6.69 -15.86
CA ALA A 68 1.35 -5.92 -16.85
C ALA A 68 0.70 -4.66 -16.25
N ALA A 69 0.34 -4.67 -14.96
CA ALA A 69 -0.26 -3.53 -14.28
C ALA A 69 0.76 -2.44 -13.89
N HIS A 70 2.05 -2.80 -13.73
CA HIS A 70 3.07 -1.89 -13.17
C HIS A 70 4.17 -1.49 -14.15
N LEU A 71 4.47 -2.30 -15.17
CA LEU A 71 5.52 -1.99 -16.13
C LEU A 71 5.01 -1.12 -17.28
N THR A 72 5.79 -0.13 -17.66
CA THR A 72 5.57 0.68 -18.87
C THR A 72 6.21 0.02 -20.10
N ALA A 73 5.77 0.44 -21.30
CA ALA A 73 6.41 -0.01 -22.54
C ALA A 73 7.92 0.31 -22.57
N GLU A 74 8.33 1.46 -22.05
CA GLU A 74 9.74 1.87 -21.95
C GLU A 74 10.56 0.96 -21.03
N GLN A 75 9.97 0.51 -19.92
CA GLN A 75 10.61 -0.45 -19.00
C GLN A 75 10.67 -1.85 -19.60
N LEU A 76 9.65 -2.27 -20.35
CA LEU A 76 9.67 -3.53 -21.07
C LEU A 76 10.80 -3.56 -22.10
N GLU A 77 11.01 -2.46 -22.85
CA GLU A 77 12.09 -2.36 -23.85
C GLU A 77 13.50 -2.51 -23.25
N THR A 78 13.70 -2.22 -21.96
CA THR A 78 15.01 -2.41 -21.31
C THR A 78 15.29 -3.88 -20.96
N SER A 79 14.29 -4.74 -21.00
CA SER A 79 14.36 -6.13 -20.50
C SER A 79 14.24 -7.17 -21.62
N VAL A 80 14.75 -6.85 -22.81
CA VAL A 80 14.76 -7.76 -23.98
C VAL A 80 16.17 -8.32 -24.16
N PRO A 81 16.39 -9.62 -23.93
CA PRO A 81 17.70 -10.26 -24.13
C PRO A 81 18.05 -10.40 -25.63
N ASP A 82 19.33 -10.56 -25.94
CA ASP A 82 19.82 -10.86 -27.29
C ASP A 82 19.86 -12.38 -27.54
N ASP A 83 18.73 -13.05 -27.30
CA ASP A 83 18.55 -14.51 -27.41
C ASP A 83 17.80 -14.92 -28.70
N GLY A 84 17.28 -13.94 -29.45
CA GLY A 84 16.45 -14.16 -30.64
C GLY A 84 14.95 -14.32 -30.36
N SER A 85 14.51 -14.31 -29.10
CA SER A 85 13.08 -14.34 -28.74
C SER A 85 12.38 -13.03 -29.10
N GLY A 86 13.09 -11.90 -28.99
CA GLY A 86 12.59 -10.58 -29.38
C GLY A 86 11.44 -10.04 -28.51
N VAL A 87 11.26 -10.61 -27.32
CA VAL A 87 10.24 -10.19 -26.34
C VAL A 87 10.90 -9.89 -24.99
N PRO A 88 10.24 -9.09 -24.12
CA PRO A 88 10.77 -8.83 -22.79
C PRO A 88 10.62 -10.03 -21.86
N PHE A 89 11.62 -10.22 -20.99
CA PHE A 89 11.66 -11.26 -19.97
C PHE A 89 11.91 -10.68 -18.58
N VAL A 90 11.58 -11.44 -17.54
CA VAL A 90 11.83 -11.09 -16.14
C VAL A 90 12.50 -12.27 -15.43
N TRP A 91 13.59 -12.02 -14.70
CA TRP A 91 14.29 -13.08 -13.98
C TRP A 91 13.42 -13.75 -12.92
N LEU A 92 13.47 -15.09 -12.91
CA LEU A 92 12.99 -15.95 -11.84
C LEU A 92 14.17 -16.42 -10.99
N GLY A 93 13.88 -16.96 -9.81
CA GLY A 93 14.90 -17.52 -8.92
C GLY A 93 15.42 -18.89 -9.32
N ALA A 94 15.08 -19.42 -10.50
CA ALA A 94 15.47 -20.76 -10.94
C ALA A 94 16.73 -20.71 -11.83
N SER A 95 17.63 -21.67 -11.65
CA SER A 95 18.82 -21.86 -12.48
C SER A 95 19.35 -23.29 -12.42
N ASP A 96 20.18 -23.66 -13.39
CA ASP A 96 20.95 -24.91 -13.40
C ASP A 96 22.47 -24.69 -13.48
N VAL A 97 22.95 -23.45 -13.23
CA VAL A 97 24.37 -23.05 -13.12
C VAL A 97 25.24 -24.05 -12.31
N ALA A 98 24.66 -24.66 -11.28
CA ALA A 98 25.38 -25.62 -10.44
C ALA A 98 25.66 -26.95 -11.15
N GLN A 99 24.73 -27.39 -12.01
CA GLN A 99 24.82 -28.62 -12.77
C GLN A 99 23.83 -28.56 -13.95
N GLU A 100 24.39 -28.47 -15.17
CA GLU A 100 23.67 -28.53 -16.45
C GLU A 100 22.52 -29.54 -16.45
N GLY A 101 21.34 -29.06 -16.84
CA GLY A 101 20.10 -29.82 -16.90
C GLY A 101 19.46 -30.11 -15.54
N THR A 102 19.99 -29.60 -14.43
CA THR A 102 19.46 -29.77 -13.06
C THR A 102 18.96 -28.43 -12.52
N TRP A 103 17.71 -28.12 -12.82
CA TRP A 103 17.11 -26.83 -12.48
C TRP A 103 16.62 -26.78 -11.04
N THR A 104 17.14 -25.82 -10.29
CA THR A 104 16.88 -25.62 -8.86
C THR A 104 16.45 -24.20 -8.55
N TRP A 105 15.65 -24.04 -7.49
CA TRP A 105 15.31 -22.72 -6.95
C TRP A 105 16.42 -22.20 -6.04
N SER A 106 16.92 -20.99 -6.31
CA SER A 106 18.01 -20.35 -5.56
C SER A 106 17.70 -20.09 -4.08
N ASN A 107 16.41 -19.94 -3.72
CA ASN A 107 16.00 -19.64 -2.35
C ASN A 107 16.20 -20.81 -1.38
N ASN A 108 16.07 -22.06 -1.85
CA ASN A 108 16.14 -23.23 -0.97
C ASN A 108 16.81 -24.48 -1.58
N GLY A 109 17.19 -24.43 -2.85
CA GLY A 109 17.86 -25.52 -3.57
C GLY A 109 16.94 -26.64 -4.04
N ASP A 110 15.61 -26.47 -3.97
CA ASP A 110 14.69 -27.49 -4.46
C ASP A 110 14.84 -27.68 -5.97
N GLN A 111 15.13 -28.91 -6.38
CA GLN A 111 15.09 -29.28 -7.79
C GLN A 111 13.63 -29.45 -8.26
N PHE A 112 13.24 -28.70 -9.29
CA PHE A 112 11.90 -28.74 -9.87
C PHE A 112 11.86 -29.31 -11.29
N TRP A 113 12.99 -29.30 -12.03
CA TRP A 113 13.07 -29.81 -13.39
C TRP A 113 14.40 -30.54 -13.65
N GLU A 114 14.38 -31.48 -14.60
CA GLU A 114 15.57 -32.20 -15.07
C GLU A 114 15.53 -32.44 -16.57
N GLY A 115 16.61 -32.07 -17.24
CA GLY A 115 16.83 -32.24 -18.66
C GLY A 115 16.54 -30.97 -19.46
N ASP A 116 16.56 -31.14 -20.77
CA ASP A 116 16.24 -30.12 -21.78
C ASP A 116 14.70 -29.93 -21.91
N PHE A 117 14.25 -29.44 -23.06
CA PHE A 117 12.84 -29.21 -23.39
C PHE A 117 12.00 -30.51 -23.39
N ASN A 118 12.62 -31.69 -23.44
CA ASN A 118 11.97 -32.99 -23.24
C ASN A 118 12.16 -33.53 -21.81
N GLY A 119 12.57 -32.67 -20.88
CA GLY A 119 12.84 -32.98 -19.50
C GLY A 119 11.61 -33.41 -18.71
N THR A 120 11.82 -33.61 -17.41
CA THR A 120 10.78 -34.09 -16.51
C THR A 120 10.69 -33.26 -15.24
N PRO A 121 9.48 -32.90 -14.78
CA PRO A 121 9.31 -32.22 -13.52
C PRO A 121 9.71 -33.15 -12.36
N LYS A 122 10.27 -32.58 -11.31
CA LYS A 122 10.67 -33.29 -10.08
C LYS A 122 9.73 -32.96 -8.94
N ASN A 123 9.52 -33.96 -8.08
CA ASN A 123 8.80 -33.82 -6.81
C ASN A 123 7.37 -33.27 -6.92
N GLY A 124 6.76 -33.32 -8.11
CA GLY A 124 5.45 -32.72 -8.37
C GLY A 124 5.44 -31.19 -8.31
N LEU A 125 6.60 -30.55 -8.35
CA LEU A 125 6.74 -29.11 -8.40
C LEU A 125 6.30 -28.58 -9.77
N TYR A 126 5.83 -27.34 -9.76
CA TYR A 126 5.33 -26.66 -10.94
C TYR A 126 6.48 -26.21 -11.84
N SER A 127 6.23 -26.27 -13.15
CA SER A 127 7.09 -25.72 -14.19
C SER A 127 6.20 -25.22 -15.32
N ASN A 128 6.56 -24.09 -15.92
CA ASN A 128 5.81 -23.53 -17.06
C ASN A 128 6.73 -23.16 -18.22
N TRP A 129 7.68 -24.03 -18.55
CA TRP A 129 8.55 -23.85 -19.71
C TRP A 129 7.74 -23.70 -21.00
N GLY A 130 8.24 -22.89 -21.94
CA GLY A 130 7.84 -22.98 -23.34
C GLY A 130 8.35 -24.28 -23.97
N VAL A 131 8.75 -24.24 -25.23
CA VAL A 131 9.57 -25.30 -25.85
C VAL A 131 11.01 -25.15 -25.35
N GLN A 132 11.20 -25.28 -24.03
CA GLN A 132 12.40 -24.95 -23.26
C GLN A 132 12.54 -25.86 -22.03
N PRO A 133 13.70 -25.94 -21.36
CA PRO A 133 14.98 -25.28 -21.69
C PRO A 133 15.75 -25.98 -22.82
N ASP A 134 16.39 -25.24 -23.72
CA ASP A 134 17.10 -25.81 -24.88
C ASP A 134 18.61 -25.55 -24.90
N SER A 135 19.09 -24.67 -24.01
CA SER A 135 20.47 -24.22 -23.92
C SER A 135 21.06 -23.92 -25.31
N ALA A 136 20.30 -23.21 -26.15
CA ALA A 136 20.67 -22.79 -27.51
C ALA A 136 22.10 -22.25 -27.65
N SER A 137 22.61 -21.48 -26.66
CA SER A 137 23.97 -20.93 -26.65
C SER A 137 25.02 -21.84 -25.98
N GLY A 138 24.58 -22.82 -25.18
CA GLY A 138 25.41 -23.73 -24.39
C GLY A 138 25.83 -23.19 -23.01
N ALA A 139 25.23 -22.07 -22.56
CA ALA A 139 25.47 -21.43 -21.27
C ALA A 139 24.22 -20.66 -20.77
N GLU A 140 23.02 -21.06 -21.19
CA GLU A 140 21.75 -20.44 -20.78
C GLU A 140 21.25 -21.07 -19.50
N ASP A 141 21.81 -20.62 -18.37
CA ASP A 141 21.63 -21.30 -17.11
C ASP A 141 20.60 -20.62 -16.17
N GLY A 142 19.96 -19.52 -16.61
CA GLY A 142 19.02 -18.73 -15.81
C GLY A 142 17.59 -18.79 -16.34
N ALA A 143 16.60 -19.04 -15.48
CA ALA A 143 15.20 -19.07 -15.89
C ALA A 143 14.56 -17.67 -15.85
N ALA A 144 13.84 -17.31 -16.89
CA ALA A 144 13.07 -16.07 -16.96
C ALA A 144 11.66 -16.30 -17.50
N ILE A 145 10.69 -15.49 -17.05
CA ILE A 145 9.31 -15.53 -17.54
C ILE A 145 9.10 -14.52 -18.67
N GLY A 146 8.54 -14.98 -19.79
CA GLY A 146 8.30 -14.16 -20.99
C GLY A 146 7.05 -13.29 -20.88
N LEU A 147 7.14 -12.05 -21.37
CA LEU A 147 6.06 -11.05 -21.37
C LEU A 147 5.44 -10.82 -22.75
N GLY A 148 5.59 -11.79 -23.65
CA GLY A 148 5.00 -11.83 -24.99
C GLY A 148 5.07 -13.26 -25.54
N ASP A 149 4.59 -13.48 -26.77
CA ASP A 149 4.75 -14.76 -27.47
C ASP A 149 6.03 -14.71 -28.32
N TRP A 150 6.81 -15.80 -28.40
CA TRP A 150 8.13 -15.79 -29.07
C TRP A 150 8.44 -17.06 -29.88
N PRO A 151 9.37 -16.98 -30.86
CA PRO A 151 9.89 -15.75 -31.47
C PRO A 151 9.01 -15.28 -32.64
N GLU A 152 9.02 -13.98 -32.93
CA GLU A 152 8.42 -13.50 -34.19
C GLU A 152 9.17 -14.11 -35.41
N PRO A 153 8.47 -14.42 -36.53
CA PRO A 153 7.03 -14.31 -36.76
C PRO A 153 6.24 -15.60 -36.47
N PHE A 154 6.88 -16.63 -35.92
CA PHE A 154 6.31 -17.98 -35.82
C PHE A 154 5.55 -18.23 -34.52
N TYR A 155 5.98 -17.62 -33.42
CA TYR A 155 5.35 -17.70 -32.09
C TYR A 155 5.15 -19.15 -31.64
N ASP A 156 6.16 -19.99 -31.85
CA ASP A 156 6.11 -21.44 -31.67
C ASP A 156 7.08 -21.99 -30.61
N LEU A 157 7.90 -21.13 -29.98
CA LEU A 157 8.80 -21.53 -28.88
C LEU A 157 8.28 -21.15 -27.50
N GLY A 158 7.37 -20.19 -27.39
CA GLY A 158 6.65 -19.95 -26.15
C GLY A 158 5.62 -18.84 -26.22
N ALA A 159 4.78 -18.79 -25.20
CA ALA A 159 3.70 -17.82 -25.03
C ALA A 159 3.88 -16.99 -23.75
N MET A 160 3.21 -15.83 -23.68
CA MET A 160 3.26 -14.97 -22.49
C MET A 160 3.00 -15.75 -21.19
N GLY A 161 3.91 -15.63 -20.25
CA GLY A 161 3.88 -16.32 -18.96
C GLY A 161 4.58 -17.67 -18.93
N GLU A 162 5.00 -18.21 -20.08
CA GLU A 162 5.90 -19.36 -20.13
C GLU A 162 7.35 -18.95 -19.86
N TRP A 163 8.19 -19.92 -19.53
CA TRP A 163 9.57 -19.70 -19.11
C TRP A 163 10.55 -20.03 -20.23
N ASN A 164 11.64 -19.27 -20.28
CA ASN A 164 12.80 -19.50 -21.13
C ASN A 164 14.06 -19.62 -20.26
N ASP A 165 15.02 -20.44 -20.68
CA ASP A 165 16.38 -20.41 -20.20
C ASP A 165 17.17 -19.37 -20.97
N LEU A 166 17.94 -18.54 -20.26
CA LEU A 166 18.64 -17.39 -20.82
C LEU A 166 20.07 -17.32 -20.25
N ASP A 167 20.95 -16.66 -21.00
CA ASP A 167 22.31 -16.34 -20.54
C ASP A 167 22.21 -15.51 -19.26
N VAL A 168 22.80 -16.01 -18.19
CA VAL A 168 22.77 -15.40 -16.85
C VAL A 168 23.36 -13.99 -16.83
N ASP A 169 24.20 -13.63 -17.81
CA ASP A 169 24.77 -12.28 -17.96
C ASP A 169 23.78 -11.29 -18.60
N SER A 170 22.60 -11.74 -19.04
CA SER A 170 21.56 -10.87 -19.60
C SER A 170 21.02 -9.89 -18.55
N ALA A 171 20.95 -8.61 -18.90
CA ALA A 171 20.41 -7.59 -18.02
C ALA A 171 18.88 -7.55 -18.12
N LEU A 172 18.19 -8.11 -17.13
CA LEU A 172 16.72 -8.15 -17.09
C LEU A 172 16.16 -7.50 -15.82
N ILE A 173 14.93 -7.01 -15.93
CA ILE A 173 14.03 -6.75 -14.79
C ILE A 173 13.87 -8.04 -14.00
N TYR A 174 13.64 -7.93 -12.69
CA TYR A 174 13.49 -9.08 -11.83
C TYR A 174 12.41 -8.86 -10.77
N VAL A 175 11.90 -9.95 -10.21
CA VAL A 175 10.93 -9.91 -9.12
C VAL A 175 11.54 -10.55 -7.88
N VAL A 176 11.45 -9.84 -6.76
CA VAL A 176 11.87 -10.30 -5.44
C VAL A 176 10.65 -10.76 -4.67
N GLU A 177 10.74 -11.93 -4.06
CA GLU A 177 9.73 -12.52 -3.19
C GLU A 177 10.18 -12.52 -1.73
N PHE A 178 9.22 -12.37 -0.82
CA PHE A 178 9.39 -12.40 0.62
C PHE A 178 8.37 -13.36 1.26
N ASP A 179 8.83 -14.21 2.18
CA ASP A 179 8.01 -15.15 2.95
C ASP A 179 7.17 -14.43 4.02
N GLY A 180 6.19 -13.65 3.58
CA GLY A 180 5.26 -12.95 4.47
C GLY A 180 4.57 -11.74 3.82
N VAL A 181 3.69 -11.12 4.61
CA VAL A 181 3.03 -9.85 4.26
C VAL A 181 3.47 -8.75 5.21
N SER A 182 3.36 -7.50 4.77
CA SER A 182 3.68 -6.35 5.61
C SER A 182 2.90 -6.38 6.93
N ASP A 183 3.57 -6.07 8.04
CA ASP A 183 2.93 -5.92 9.35
C ASP A 183 2.40 -4.49 9.60
N LEU A 184 2.37 -3.66 8.56
CA LEU A 184 1.90 -2.28 8.63
C LEU A 184 0.42 -2.20 9.07
N GLU A 185 0.22 -1.75 10.31
CA GLU A 185 -1.08 -1.48 10.89
C GLU A 185 -1.28 0.03 11.10
N ILE A 186 -2.49 0.51 10.83
CA ILE A 186 -2.92 1.88 11.12
C ILE A 186 -4.27 1.91 11.85
N ALA A 187 -4.41 2.87 12.76
CA ALA A 187 -5.70 3.24 13.33
C ALA A 187 -5.85 4.75 13.48
N ILE A 188 -7.10 5.20 13.45
CA ILE A 188 -7.50 6.59 13.63
C ILE A 188 -8.23 6.70 14.97
N ASP A 189 -7.73 7.57 15.86
CA ASP A 189 -8.35 7.92 17.13
C ASP A 189 -9.33 9.08 16.99
N GLN A 190 -8.99 10.08 16.15
CA GLN A 190 -9.80 11.25 15.82
C GLN A 190 -9.65 11.62 14.33
N PRO A 191 -10.73 12.07 13.66
CA PRO A 191 -12.09 12.25 14.18
C PRO A 191 -12.75 10.91 14.57
N ILE A 192 -13.80 10.98 15.40
CA ILE A 192 -14.54 9.79 15.82
C ILE A 192 -15.52 9.40 14.71
N ARG A 193 -15.46 8.14 14.28
CA ARG A 193 -16.39 7.53 13.32
C ARG A 193 -17.84 7.82 13.70
N ASN A 194 -18.63 8.29 12.74
CA ASN A 194 -20.05 8.63 12.86
C ASN A 194 -20.39 9.70 13.92
N ALA A 195 -19.40 10.46 14.43
CA ALA A 195 -19.63 11.56 15.35
C ALA A 195 -19.63 12.92 14.60
N VAL A 196 -20.19 13.94 15.25
CA VAL A 196 -20.20 15.31 14.75
C VAL A 196 -19.00 16.08 15.29
N HIS A 197 -18.27 16.74 14.41
CA HIS A 197 -17.12 17.61 14.72
C HIS A 197 -17.37 19.04 14.23
N SER A 198 -16.64 20.01 14.77
CA SER A 198 -16.75 21.41 14.39
C SER A 198 -15.48 22.18 14.72
N GLY A 199 -15.29 23.35 14.11
CA GLY A 199 -14.16 24.23 14.42
C GLY A 199 -12.82 23.60 14.07
N ILE A 200 -11.82 23.81 14.93
CA ILE A 200 -10.49 23.22 14.78
C ILE A 200 -10.39 22.02 15.72
N GLY A 201 -10.17 20.83 15.17
CA GLY A 201 -9.94 19.60 15.92
C GLY A 201 -8.72 18.83 15.42
N MET A 202 -8.49 17.65 15.99
CA MET A 202 -7.31 16.84 15.65
C MET A 202 -7.66 15.74 14.66
N VAL A 203 -6.78 15.53 13.69
CA VAL A 203 -6.57 14.21 13.07
C VAL A 203 -5.49 13.52 13.90
N ARG A 204 -5.80 12.40 14.52
CA ARG A 204 -4.87 11.67 15.39
C ARG A 204 -5.04 10.17 15.25
N GLY A 205 -3.96 9.44 15.40
CA GLY A 205 -3.99 7.99 15.44
C GLY A 205 -2.62 7.40 15.70
N TRP A 206 -2.38 6.21 15.16
CA TRP A 206 -1.09 5.56 15.15
C TRP A 206 -0.89 4.71 13.90
N ALA A 207 0.36 4.56 13.47
CA ALA A 207 0.82 3.65 12.44
C ALA A 207 2.04 2.87 12.94
N VAL A 208 2.02 1.55 12.85
CA VAL A 208 3.09 0.64 13.31
C VAL A 208 3.46 -0.27 12.14
N SER A 209 4.74 -0.35 11.80
CA SER A 209 5.33 -1.31 10.86
C SER A 209 6.72 -1.68 11.38
N SER A 210 7.19 -2.88 11.05
CA SER A 210 8.58 -3.30 11.22
C SER A 210 9.52 -2.48 10.34
N GLU A 211 8.99 -1.99 9.21
CA GLU A 211 9.64 -1.02 8.35
C GLU A 211 9.39 0.41 8.86
N PRO A 212 10.35 1.33 8.76
CA PRO A 212 10.15 2.74 9.08
C PRO A 212 8.91 3.33 8.39
N ILE A 213 8.05 4.03 9.14
CA ILE A 213 6.95 4.79 8.54
C ILE A 213 7.52 5.98 7.78
N GLU A 214 7.31 6.01 6.46
CA GLU A 214 7.79 7.09 5.60
C GLU A 214 6.80 8.26 5.58
N ARG A 215 5.51 7.97 5.46
CA ARG A 215 4.46 9.01 5.35
C ARG A 215 3.13 8.55 5.94
N VAL A 216 2.39 9.51 6.51
CA VAL A 216 0.98 9.36 6.87
C VAL A 216 0.19 10.46 6.20
N GLU A 217 -0.69 10.10 5.29
CA GLU A 217 -1.44 11.03 4.46
C GLU A 217 -2.90 11.09 4.90
N VAL A 218 -3.50 12.28 4.80
CA VAL A 218 -4.92 12.50 5.09
C VAL A 218 -5.66 12.94 3.85
N TYR A 219 -6.73 12.23 3.54
CA TYR A 219 -7.70 12.56 2.50
C TYR A 219 -9.05 12.81 3.15
N ILE A 220 -9.78 13.79 2.62
CA ILE A 220 -11.16 14.07 3.01
C ILE A 220 -11.99 14.17 1.73
N ASP A 221 -13.09 13.42 1.67
CA ASP A 221 -13.97 13.29 0.50
C ASP A 221 -13.17 12.94 -0.77
N GLY A 222 -12.24 11.99 -0.65
CA GLY A 222 -11.34 11.55 -1.71
C GLY A 222 -10.23 12.54 -2.11
N THR A 223 -10.17 13.72 -1.51
CA THR A 223 -9.19 14.76 -1.85
C THR A 223 -8.04 14.78 -0.84
N TYR A 224 -6.79 14.68 -1.33
CA TYR A 224 -5.59 14.85 -0.49
C TYR A 224 -5.62 16.21 0.21
N ARG A 225 -5.34 16.22 1.51
CA ARG A 225 -5.32 17.44 2.33
C ARG A 225 -3.91 17.80 2.77
N PHE A 226 -3.21 16.88 3.44
CA PHE A 226 -1.88 17.09 4.02
C PHE A 226 -1.28 15.78 4.55
N ASP A 227 0.03 15.82 4.80
CA ASP A 227 0.76 14.80 5.56
C ASP A 227 0.73 15.11 7.06
N VAL A 228 0.65 14.06 7.86
CA VAL A 228 0.66 14.13 9.33
C VAL A 228 2.03 13.70 9.85
N PRO A 229 2.67 14.50 10.72
CA PRO A 229 3.88 14.07 11.41
C PRO A 229 3.62 12.78 12.21
N HIS A 230 4.55 11.83 12.09
CA HIS A 230 4.58 10.57 12.83
C HIS A 230 5.74 10.58 13.83
N GLY A 231 5.63 9.81 14.91
CA GLY A 231 6.64 9.72 15.97
C GLY A 231 6.11 10.01 17.38
N ASP A 232 4.83 10.38 17.52
CA ASP A 232 4.24 10.71 18.81
C ASP A 232 4.25 9.50 19.75
N ARG A 233 4.44 9.76 21.04
CA ARG A 233 4.56 8.69 22.05
C ARG A 233 3.23 7.96 22.28
N ARG A 234 3.27 6.63 22.17
CA ARG A 234 2.14 5.70 22.36
C ARG A 234 2.56 4.50 23.22
N ASN A 235 2.87 4.75 24.50
CA ASN A 235 3.42 3.73 25.41
C ASN A 235 2.52 2.50 25.56
N GLU A 236 1.21 2.65 25.40
CA GLU A 236 0.25 1.53 25.46
C GLU A 236 0.40 0.55 24.29
N LEU A 237 0.93 1.00 23.14
CA LEU A 237 1.10 0.17 21.95
C LEU A 237 2.31 -0.76 22.05
N VAL A 238 3.27 -0.48 22.93
CA VAL A 238 4.37 -1.41 23.25
C VAL A 238 3.85 -2.76 23.76
N LYS A 239 2.73 -2.77 24.50
CA LYS A 239 2.11 -4.00 24.98
C LYS A 239 1.35 -4.75 23.89
N ARG A 240 0.79 -4.02 22.93
CA ARG A 240 0.04 -4.59 21.80
C ARG A 240 0.99 -5.18 20.75
N PHE A 241 2.12 -4.53 20.52
CA PHE A 241 3.13 -4.91 19.54
C PHE A 241 4.48 -5.14 20.23
N PRO A 242 4.61 -6.19 21.06
CA PRO A 242 5.79 -6.40 21.90
C PRO A 242 7.08 -6.67 21.11
N ASN A 243 6.96 -7.13 19.86
CA ASN A 243 8.10 -7.44 18.99
C ASN A 243 8.52 -6.26 18.10
N ASN A 244 7.77 -5.15 18.12
CA ASN A 244 8.07 -3.98 17.31
C ASN A 244 8.70 -2.89 18.19
N GLY A 245 10.00 -2.65 18.03
CA GLY A 245 10.75 -1.67 18.80
C GLY A 245 10.29 -0.21 18.61
N GLN A 246 9.61 0.08 17.50
CA GLN A 246 9.10 1.41 17.16
C GLN A 246 7.67 1.65 17.64
N ALA A 247 6.97 0.63 18.14
CA ALA A 247 5.57 0.72 18.56
C ALA A 247 5.29 1.84 19.58
N GLY A 248 6.25 2.15 20.45
CA GLY A 248 6.13 3.23 21.44
C GLY A 248 6.18 4.66 20.87
N GLN A 249 6.58 4.83 19.62
CA GLN A 249 6.70 6.10 18.89
C GLN A 249 5.89 6.06 17.58
N SER A 250 4.73 5.42 17.63
CA SER A 250 3.89 5.15 16.45
C SER A 250 2.78 6.16 16.23
N GLY A 251 2.63 7.15 17.11
CA GLY A 251 1.54 8.09 17.04
C GLY A 251 1.71 9.09 15.90
N PHE A 252 0.59 9.52 15.33
CA PHE A 252 0.54 10.65 14.42
C PHE A 252 -0.52 11.65 14.89
N SER A 253 -0.26 12.95 14.72
CA SER A 253 -1.24 13.98 15.06
C SER A 253 -1.05 15.29 14.29
N SER A 254 -2.17 15.92 13.88
CA SER A 254 -2.18 17.27 13.31
C SER A 254 -3.55 17.92 13.50
N ALA A 255 -3.59 19.25 13.60
CA ALA A 255 -4.84 19.99 13.71
C ALA A 255 -5.44 20.29 12.33
N PHE A 256 -6.76 20.19 12.22
CA PHE A 256 -7.51 20.52 11.00
C PHE A 256 -8.74 21.35 11.32
N ASN A 257 -9.05 22.31 10.45
CA ASN A 257 -10.23 23.15 10.57
C ASN A 257 -11.42 22.52 9.82
N TRP A 258 -12.26 21.78 10.55
CA TRP A 258 -13.47 21.12 10.05
C TRP A 258 -14.43 22.09 9.38
N ASN A 259 -14.44 23.37 9.78
CA ASN A 259 -15.33 24.37 9.17
C ASN A 259 -15.07 24.57 7.67
N GLN A 260 -13.90 24.19 7.17
CA GLN A 260 -13.59 24.25 5.73
C GLN A 260 -14.37 23.24 4.89
N LEU A 261 -14.95 22.21 5.51
CA LEU A 261 -15.70 21.16 4.82
C LEU A 261 -17.18 21.55 4.60
N GLY A 262 -17.69 22.50 5.39
CA GLY A 262 -19.12 22.79 5.46
C GLY A 262 -19.86 21.83 6.39
N SER A 263 -21.15 22.08 6.62
CA SER A 263 -21.98 21.18 7.42
C SER A 263 -22.46 20.00 6.58
N GLY A 264 -22.40 18.79 7.12
CA GLY A 264 -22.82 17.59 6.39
C GLY A 264 -22.07 16.33 6.80
N GLN A 265 -22.29 15.24 6.07
CA GLN A 265 -21.48 14.02 6.15
C GLN A 265 -20.23 14.19 5.29
N HIS A 266 -19.11 13.74 5.81
CA HIS A 266 -17.82 13.71 5.14
C HIS A 266 -17.14 12.36 5.37
N GLU A 267 -16.27 11.98 4.46
CA GLU A 267 -15.44 10.79 4.58
C GLU A 267 -13.98 11.19 4.85
N ILE A 268 -13.35 10.55 5.82
CA ILE A 268 -11.90 10.66 6.03
C ILE A 268 -11.24 9.34 5.65
N THR A 269 -10.14 9.43 4.91
CA THR A 269 -9.17 8.34 4.72
C THR A 269 -7.84 8.77 5.28
N VAL A 270 -7.25 7.94 6.14
CA VAL A 270 -5.85 8.09 6.55
C VAL A 270 -5.07 6.90 6.01
N ARG A 271 -4.00 7.17 5.28
CA ARG A 271 -3.14 6.17 4.64
C ARG A 271 -1.72 6.29 5.18
N ALA A 272 -1.19 5.19 5.72
CA ALA A 272 0.22 5.08 6.08
C ALA A 272 0.98 4.36 4.97
N ILE A 273 2.21 4.81 4.74
CA ILE A 273 3.17 4.23 3.80
C ILE A 273 4.48 4.03 4.57
N ASP A 274 5.02 2.81 4.54
CA ASP A 274 6.33 2.51 5.11
C ASP A 274 7.45 2.60 4.06
N SER A 275 8.70 2.54 4.50
CA SER A 275 9.87 2.65 3.62
C SER A 275 10.05 1.46 2.69
N PHE A 276 9.34 0.36 2.92
CA PHE A 276 9.27 -0.75 1.96
C PHE A 276 8.28 -0.42 0.84
N GLY A 277 7.45 0.61 0.98
CA GLY A 277 6.39 0.97 0.05
C GLY A 277 5.09 0.22 0.33
N SER A 278 4.97 -0.48 1.46
CA SER A 278 3.72 -1.09 1.90
C SER A 278 2.73 0.01 2.25
N THR A 279 1.44 -0.23 1.98
CA THR A 279 0.39 0.75 2.28
C THR A 279 -0.72 0.15 3.12
N ALA A 280 -1.17 0.90 4.12
CA ALA A 280 -2.35 0.56 4.90
C ALA A 280 -3.23 1.78 5.07
N GLU A 281 -4.54 1.62 4.87
CA GLU A 281 -5.49 2.72 5.00
C GLU A 281 -6.69 2.38 5.88
N ARG A 282 -7.29 3.44 6.42
CA ARG A 282 -8.56 3.38 7.14
C ARG A 282 -9.46 4.50 6.68
N THR A 283 -10.67 4.13 6.31
CA THR A 283 -11.70 5.04 5.81
C THR A 283 -12.97 4.95 6.64
N PHE A 284 -13.58 6.10 6.94
CA PHE A 284 -14.92 6.15 7.51
C PHE A 284 -15.58 7.54 7.41
N ASN A 285 -16.89 7.53 7.62
CA ASN A 285 -17.70 8.74 7.67
C ASN A 285 -17.71 9.39 9.05
N PHE A 286 -17.76 10.72 9.05
CA PHE A 286 -18.04 11.58 10.20
C PHE A 286 -18.93 12.73 9.74
N ALA A 287 -19.49 13.47 10.68
CA ALA A 287 -20.28 14.65 10.36
C ALA A 287 -19.53 15.91 10.76
N VAL A 288 -19.80 17.00 10.06
CA VAL A 288 -19.38 18.35 10.44
C VAL A 288 -20.61 19.21 10.68
N THR A 289 -20.55 20.05 11.70
CA THR A 289 -21.49 21.16 11.92
C THR A 289 -20.71 22.47 12.00
N THR A 290 -21.21 23.51 11.33
CA THR A 290 -20.55 24.80 11.21
C THR A 290 -21.54 25.92 11.42
N PHE A 291 -21.04 27.09 11.84
CA PHE A 291 -21.79 28.33 11.63
C PHE A 291 -21.78 28.67 10.14
N ASP A 292 -22.72 29.49 9.68
CA ASP A 292 -22.76 29.96 8.28
C ASP A 292 -21.45 30.66 7.88
N LYS A 293 -20.81 31.32 8.86
CA LYS A 293 -19.49 31.92 8.71
C LYS A 293 -18.41 30.92 9.14
N GLY A 294 -17.56 30.51 8.19
CA GLY A 294 -16.50 29.52 8.46
C GLY A 294 -15.42 29.96 9.47
N PHE A 295 -15.26 31.27 9.70
CA PHE A 295 -14.39 31.82 10.74
C PHE A 295 -14.96 33.10 11.35
N ILE A 296 -15.30 33.05 12.64
CA ILE A 296 -15.78 34.19 13.43
C ILE A 296 -14.57 34.98 13.93
N LYS A 297 -14.43 36.23 13.48
CA LYS A 297 -13.32 37.14 13.81
C LYS A 297 -13.58 37.84 15.14
N ALA A 298 -12.53 38.37 15.77
CA ALA A 298 -12.64 39.11 17.02
C ALA A 298 -13.56 40.34 16.99
N ARG A 299 -13.83 40.90 15.80
CA ARG A 299 -14.74 42.04 15.61
C ARG A 299 -16.20 41.64 15.36
N ASP A 300 -16.43 40.36 15.09
CA ASP A 300 -17.77 39.86 14.79
C ASP A 300 -18.54 39.71 16.11
N VAL A 301 -19.85 39.94 16.07
CA VAL A 301 -20.68 39.84 17.28
C VAL A 301 -20.73 38.38 17.72
N PHE A 302 -20.43 38.13 18.99
CA PHE A 302 -20.67 36.86 19.67
C PHE A 302 -21.29 37.17 21.04
N GLU A 303 -22.61 37.11 21.12
CA GLU A 303 -23.38 37.56 22.28
C GLU A 303 -24.26 36.42 22.82
N LEU A 304 -24.12 36.15 24.12
CA LEU A 304 -24.85 35.11 24.86
C LEU A 304 -25.77 35.67 25.94
N GLY A 305 -25.70 36.97 26.24
CA GLY A 305 -26.41 37.62 27.36
C GLY A 305 -27.93 37.53 27.29
N TRP A 306 -28.49 37.22 26.12
CA TRP A 306 -29.93 36.98 25.90
C TRP A 306 -30.26 35.50 25.65
N SER A 307 -29.26 34.62 25.67
CA SER A 307 -29.42 33.19 25.43
C SER A 307 -29.84 32.45 26.70
N SER A 308 -30.50 31.30 26.53
CA SER A 308 -30.75 30.37 27.64
C SER A 308 -29.81 29.17 27.55
N ILE A 309 -29.28 28.72 28.69
CA ILE A 309 -28.41 27.54 28.76
C ILE A 309 -29.11 26.47 29.60
N SER A 310 -29.21 25.26 29.07
CA SER A 310 -29.76 24.09 29.78
C SER A 310 -28.87 22.88 29.57
N GLY A 311 -28.51 22.19 30.65
CA GLY A 311 -27.66 20.99 30.61
C GLY A 311 -28.38 19.73 31.06
N LEU A 312 -27.94 18.58 30.53
CA LEU A 312 -28.34 17.25 30.96
C LEU A 312 -27.19 16.26 30.69
N GLY A 313 -26.81 15.50 31.72
CA GLY A 313 -25.74 14.51 31.61
C GLY A 313 -24.40 15.16 31.25
N ASP A 314 -23.81 14.71 30.15
CA ASP A 314 -22.53 15.17 29.59
C ASP A 314 -22.70 16.25 28.51
N SER A 315 -23.88 16.86 28.39
CA SER A 315 -24.22 17.82 27.34
C SER A 315 -24.94 19.06 27.86
N PHE A 316 -24.85 20.15 27.09
CA PHE A 316 -25.68 21.34 27.29
C PHE A 316 -25.98 22.04 25.95
N ILE A 317 -27.07 22.79 25.93
CA ILE A 317 -27.51 23.56 24.78
C ILE A 317 -27.56 25.03 25.15
N ILE A 318 -26.95 25.87 24.32
CA ILE A 318 -27.10 27.33 24.32
C ILE A 318 -28.16 27.68 23.29
N ARG A 319 -29.30 28.25 23.70
CA ARG A 319 -30.39 28.62 22.80
C ARG A 319 -30.45 30.12 22.56
N GLY A 320 -30.56 30.51 21.28
CA GLY A 320 -30.66 31.91 20.85
C GLY A 320 -29.37 32.71 21.03
N ALA A 321 -28.21 32.12 20.73
CA ALA A 321 -26.93 32.84 20.67
C ALA A 321 -26.91 33.76 19.45
N LEU A 322 -26.58 35.04 19.62
CA LEU A 322 -26.43 35.98 18.50
C LEU A 322 -24.98 35.96 18.02
N ILE A 323 -24.77 35.44 16.82
CA ILE A 323 -23.45 35.33 16.18
C ILE A 323 -23.51 35.98 14.81
N ASP A 324 -22.74 37.05 14.63
CA ASP A 324 -22.63 37.83 13.40
C ASP A 324 -23.98 38.16 12.73
N GLY A 325 -24.97 38.60 13.54
CA GLY A 325 -26.28 39.02 13.06
C GLY A 325 -27.33 37.90 12.89
N ALA A 326 -26.96 36.64 13.10
CA ALA A 326 -27.88 35.50 13.10
C ALA A 326 -27.98 34.85 14.48
N TYR A 327 -29.16 34.29 14.79
CA TYR A 327 -29.43 33.56 16.02
C TYR A 327 -29.21 32.07 15.83
N TYR A 328 -28.57 31.40 16.79
CA TYR A 328 -28.26 29.98 16.74
C TYR A 328 -28.65 29.25 18.03
N ASP A 329 -29.05 27.99 17.87
CA ASP A 329 -28.96 26.99 18.94
C ASP A 329 -27.67 26.18 18.77
N ILE A 330 -26.89 26.06 19.85
CA ILE A 330 -25.58 25.40 19.86
C ILE A 330 -25.63 24.25 20.88
N SER A 331 -25.42 23.03 20.40
CA SER A 331 -25.33 21.82 21.22
C SER A 331 -23.86 21.50 21.49
N VAL A 332 -23.52 21.33 22.76
CA VAL A 332 -22.16 21.09 23.24
C VAL A 332 -22.14 19.81 24.09
N GLN A 333 -21.14 18.95 23.88
CA GLN A 333 -21.02 17.66 24.58
C GLN A 333 -19.58 17.39 25.04
N TRP A 334 -19.42 16.80 26.22
CA TRP A 334 -18.13 16.33 26.73
C TRP A 334 -17.65 15.13 25.92
N GLN A 335 -16.41 15.20 25.44
CA GLN A 335 -15.77 14.15 24.65
C GLN A 335 -14.66 13.49 25.46
N PRO A 336 -14.83 12.24 25.93
CA PRO A 336 -13.80 11.55 26.70
C PRO A 336 -12.48 11.32 25.95
N ARG A 337 -12.50 11.30 24.62
CA ARG A 337 -11.28 11.04 23.82
C ARG A 337 -10.38 12.27 23.68
N SER A 338 -10.97 13.44 23.55
CA SER A 338 -10.29 14.75 23.50
C SER A 338 -10.20 15.44 24.85
N GLN A 339 -10.89 14.92 25.88
CA GLN A 339 -10.95 15.49 27.23
C GLN A 339 -11.39 16.96 27.24
N ASN A 340 -12.36 17.32 26.40
CA ASN A 340 -12.90 18.67 26.27
C ASN A 340 -14.41 18.64 25.96
N PHE A 341 -15.04 19.81 25.99
CA PHE A 341 -16.38 20.00 25.43
C PHE A 341 -16.27 20.42 23.97
N GLU A 342 -17.00 19.75 23.08
CA GLU A 342 -17.03 20.03 21.64
C GLU A 342 -18.43 20.45 21.21
N ILE A 343 -18.52 21.36 20.22
CA ILE A 343 -19.81 21.69 19.60
C ILE A 343 -20.18 20.55 18.66
N VAL A 344 -21.28 19.87 18.97
CA VAL A 344 -21.80 18.69 18.24
C VAL A 344 -23.07 18.99 17.46
N GLY A 345 -23.57 20.22 17.53
CA GLY A 345 -24.68 20.68 16.69
C GLY A 345 -24.79 22.20 16.67
N ILE A 346 -24.99 22.76 15.48
CA ILE A 346 -25.28 24.17 15.26
C ILE A 346 -26.56 24.24 14.42
N ARG A 347 -27.58 24.93 14.93
CA ARG A 347 -28.84 25.17 14.22
C ARG A 347 -29.04 26.67 14.08
N ASN A 348 -29.03 27.16 12.85
CA ASN A 348 -29.38 28.55 12.55
C ASN A 348 -30.90 28.76 12.67
N LEU A 349 -31.32 29.72 13.48
CA LEU A 349 -32.72 30.10 13.70
C LEU A 349 -33.17 31.26 12.80
N SER A 350 -32.23 31.91 12.12
CA SER A 350 -32.46 33.07 11.25
C SER A 350 -32.61 32.68 9.78
N ALA A 351 -32.17 31.48 9.40
CA ALA A 351 -32.54 30.86 8.14
C ALA A 351 -34.00 30.39 8.24
N GLY A 352 -34.90 30.94 7.44
CA GLY A 352 -36.28 30.46 7.35
C GLY A 352 -36.33 29.00 6.89
N GLU A 353 -37.30 28.24 7.38
CA GLU A 353 -37.57 26.85 6.96
C GLU A 353 -37.73 26.71 5.44
#